data_AF-A0A9Q9HYH8-F1
#
_entry.id   AF-A0A9Q9HYH8-F1
#
_cell.length_a   1.000
_cell.length_b   1.000
_cell.length_c   1.000
_cell.angle_alpha   90.00
_cell.angle_beta   90.00
_cell.angle_gamma   90.00
#
_symmetry.space_group_name_H-M   'P 1'
#
loop_
_entity.id
_entity.type
_entity.pdbx_description
1 polymer ?
#
loop_
_entity_poly.entity_id
_entity_poly.type
_entity_poly.pdbx_seq_one_letter_code
_entity_poly.pdbx_strand_id
1 'polypeptide(L)'
;MTAKALLLALAALCAGLQWQALRSHLNHQAHHRLAAEAGAGRLETADSGLMAALLAAPAGAAALFDPHLHRSRAVLHLYAADLIAAANGLDPLRPVPDPETVAARAAALRQLEAALARQPLDGDLWLRLAVTGRALGLPERQLETYLEFSRLSTPYEGWILRRRSSF
;
A
#
# COMPACT_ATOMS: atom_id res chain seq x y z
N MET A 1 -38.80 -23.75 -11.70
CA MET A 1 -37.44 -23.72 -12.29
C MET A 1 -36.82 -25.10 -12.15
N THR A 2 -36.29 -25.68 -13.23
CA THR A 2 -35.66 -27.02 -13.19
C THR A 2 -34.23 -26.91 -12.62
N ALA A 3 -33.72 -27.96 -11.97
CA ALA A 3 -32.39 -27.98 -11.37
C ALA A 3 -31.26 -27.59 -12.36
N LYS A 4 -31.44 -27.94 -13.64
CA LYS A 4 -30.53 -27.55 -14.74
C LYS A 4 -30.49 -26.04 -14.97
N ALA A 5 -31.63 -25.35 -14.90
CA ALA A 5 -31.70 -23.89 -15.06
C ALA A 5 -31.02 -23.16 -13.89
N LEU A 6 -31.13 -23.71 -12.68
CA LEU A 6 -30.48 -23.16 -11.49
C LEU A 6 -28.94 -23.31 -11.56
N LEU A 7 -28.46 -24.48 -12.02
CA LEU A 7 -27.03 -24.72 -12.25
C LEU A 7 -26.46 -23.79 -13.33
N LEU A 8 -27.19 -23.59 -14.43
CA LEU A 8 -26.77 -22.66 -15.49
C LEU A 8 -26.72 -21.20 -14.98
N ALA A 9 -27.70 -20.78 -14.19
CA ALA A 9 -27.70 -19.45 -13.58
C ALA A 9 -26.52 -19.25 -12.62
N LEU A 10 -26.22 -20.26 -11.80
CA LEU A 10 -25.07 -20.22 -10.89
C LEU A 10 -23.73 -20.17 -11.65
N ALA A 11 -23.59 -20.99 -12.68
CA ALA A 11 -22.39 -21.02 -13.52
C ALA A 11 -22.17 -19.67 -14.24
N ALA A 12 -23.24 -19.05 -14.77
CA ALA A 12 -23.18 -17.73 -15.38
C ALA A 12 -22.79 -16.64 -14.36
N LEU A 13 -23.32 -16.70 -13.14
CA LEU A 13 -22.94 -15.78 -12.06
C LEU A 13 -21.46 -15.93 -11.69
N CYS A 14 -20.97 -17.17 -11.50
CA CYS A 14 -19.56 -17.44 -11.22
C CYS A 14 -18.64 -16.93 -12.34
N ALA A 15 -18.99 -17.20 -13.60
CA ALA A 15 -18.22 -16.71 -14.75
C ALA A 15 -18.19 -15.18 -14.83
N GLY A 16 -19.32 -14.51 -14.55
CA GLY A 16 -19.39 -13.05 -14.48
C GLY A 16 -18.50 -12.45 -13.39
N LEU A 17 -18.53 -13.03 -12.18
CA LEU A 17 -17.67 -12.61 -11.06
C LEU A 17 -16.18 -12.83 -11.36
N GLN A 18 -15.82 -13.97 -11.96
CA GLN A 18 -14.45 -14.28 -12.36
C GLN A 18 -13.95 -13.33 -13.46
N TRP A 19 -14.79 -13.03 -14.46
CA TRP A 19 -14.45 -12.06 -15.51
C TRP A 19 -14.23 -10.66 -14.94
N GLN A 20 -15.09 -10.22 -14.02
CA GLN A 20 -14.92 -8.94 -13.35
C GLN A 20 -13.63 -8.88 -12.53
N ALA A 21 -13.31 -9.94 -11.78
CA ALA A 21 -12.06 -10.03 -11.03
C ALA A 21 -10.83 -10.00 -11.95
N LEU A 22 -10.84 -10.75 -13.06
CA LEU A 22 -9.76 -10.75 -14.04
C LEU A 22 -9.56 -9.37 -14.67
N ARG A 23 -10.66 -8.72 -15.08
CA ARG A 23 -10.59 -7.37 -15.66
C ARG A 23 -10.04 -6.36 -14.65
N SER A 24 -10.46 -6.43 -13.38
CA SER A 24 -9.90 -5.60 -12.31
C SER A 24 -8.40 -5.82 -12.16
N HIS A 25 -7.98 -7.09 -12.09
CA HIS A 25 -6.57 -7.45 -11.96
C HIS A 25 -5.72 -6.93 -13.12
N LEU A 26 -6.16 -7.11 -14.37
CA LEU A 26 -5.45 -6.61 -15.55
C LEU A 26 -5.35 -5.08 -15.56
N ASN A 27 -6.41 -4.38 -15.15
CA ASN A 27 -6.40 -2.92 -15.05
C ASN A 27 -5.43 -2.39 -13.98
N HIS A 28 -5.15 -3.18 -12.94
CA HIS A 28 -4.32 -2.79 -11.79
C HIS A 28 -3.00 -3.55 -11.67
N GLN A 29 -2.65 -4.36 -12.68
CA GLN A 29 -1.42 -5.16 -12.68
C GLN A 29 -0.17 -4.29 -12.53
N ALA A 30 -0.14 -3.13 -13.19
CA ALA A 30 0.95 -2.16 -13.06
C ALA A 30 1.08 -1.63 -11.61
N HIS A 31 -0.05 -1.33 -10.95
CA HIS A 31 -0.05 -0.91 -9.54
C HIS A 31 0.51 -1.99 -8.64
N HIS A 32 0.04 -3.23 -8.79
CA HIS A 32 0.47 -4.35 -7.96
C HIS A 32 1.95 -4.66 -8.14
N ARG A 33 2.42 -4.71 -9.40
CA ARG A 33 3.82 -5.03 -9.71
C ARG A 33 4.76 -3.98 -9.12
N LEU A 34 4.49 -2.70 -9.37
CA LEU A 34 5.38 -1.65 -8.90
C LEU A 34 5.31 -1.47 -7.38
N ALA A 35 4.14 -1.66 -6.77
CA ALA A 35 4.03 -1.71 -5.31
C ALA A 35 4.85 -2.86 -4.70
N ALA A 36 4.87 -4.04 -5.35
CA ALA A 36 5.68 -5.16 -4.88
C ALA A 36 7.19 -4.87 -5.03
N GLU A 37 7.63 -4.31 -6.16
CA GLU A 37 9.03 -3.94 -6.39
C GLU A 37 9.48 -2.83 -5.41
N ALA A 38 8.68 -1.78 -5.24
CA ALA A 38 8.92 -0.74 -4.23
C ALA A 38 8.93 -1.32 -2.81
N GLY A 39 8.02 -2.25 -2.52
CA GLY A 39 7.98 -2.97 -1.26
C GLY A 39 9.23 -3.78 -0.96
N ALA A 40 9.91 -4.28 -2.00
CA ALA A 40 11.17 -5.02 -1.93
C ALA A 40 12.42 -4.11 -1.87
N GLY A 41 12.25 -2.78 -1.94
CA GLY A 41 13.34 -1.80 -1.82
C GLY A 41 13.80 -1.18 -3.14
N ARG A 42 13.03 -1.29 -4.22
CA ARG A 42 13.25 -0.49 -5.45
C ARG A 42 13.21 1.00 -5.09
N LEU A 43 14.17 1.76 -5.63
CA LEU A 43 14.22 3.22 -5.57
C LEU A 43 14.87 3.77 -6.84
N GLU A 44 14.05 3.98 -7.87
CA GLU A 44 14.48 4.47 -9.18
C GLU A 44 13.87 5.84 -9.45
N THR A 45 14.68 6.90 -9.42
CA THR A 45 14.22 8.29 -9.61
C THR A 45 13.48 8.53 -10.94
N ALA A 46 13.79 7.72 -11.95
CA ALA A 46 13.09 7.70 -13.24
C ALA A 46 11.61 7.30 -13.13
N ASP A 47 11.19 6.65 -12.05
CA ASP A 47 9.79 6.23 -11.83
C ASP A 47 8.86 7.42 -11.51
N SER A 48 9.39 8.62 -11.27
CA SER A 48 8.60 9.80 -10.84
C SER A 48 7.43 10.12 -11.79
N GLY A 49 7.66 10.07 -13.11
CA GLY A 49 6.60 10.28 -14.10
C GLY A 49 5.55 9.16 -14.13
N LEU A 50 6.00 7.92 -13.95
CA LEU A 50 5.12 6.76 -13.84
C LEU A 50 4.26 6.83 -12.57
N MET A 51 4.81 7.29 -11.44
CA MET A 51 4.08 7.48 -10.18
C MET A 51 2.97 8.52 -10.32
N ALA A 52 3.27 9.66 -10.93
CA ALA A 52 2.26 10.68 -11.18
C ALA A 52 1.07 10.11 -11.97
N ALA A 53 1.34 9.33 -13.03
CA ALA A 53 0.30 8.69 -13.83
C ALA A 53 -0.52 7.65 -13.04
N LEU A 54 0.14 6.77 -12.28
CA LEU A 54 -0.52 5.71 -11.53
C LEU A 54 -1.36 6.21 -10.35
N LEU A 55 -0.93 7.29 -9.69
CA LEU A 55 -1.65 7.88 -8.56
C LEU A 55 -2.81 8.77 -9.01
N ALA A 56 -2.68 9.44 -10.16
CA ALA A 56 -3.75 10.22 -10.78
C ALA A 56 -4.91 9.36 -11.30
N ALA A 57 -4.64 8.10 -11.67
CA ALA A 57 -5.70 7.16 -12.00
C ALA A 57 -6.63 6.99 -10.79
N PRO A 58 -7.95 7.19 -10.94
CA PRO A 58 -8.89 7.01 -9.85
C PRO A 58 -8.74 5.59 -9.31
N ALA A 59 -8.69 5.45 -7.99
CA ALA A 59 -8.98 4.16 -7.36
C ALA A 59 -10.39 3.82 -7.84
N GLY A 60 -10.51 2.87 -8.77
CA GLY A 60 -11.74 2.66 -9.53
C GLY A 60 -12.94 2.66 -8.59
N ALA A 61 -14.03 3.29 -9.00
CA ALA A 61 -15.31 3.28 -8.30
C ALA A 61 -15.95 1.88 -8.36
N ALA A 62 -15.18 0.84 -8.03
CA ALA A 62 -15.68 -0.51 -7.92
C ALA A 62 -16.74 -0.52 -6.82
N ALA A 63 -17.92 -1.03 -7.14
CA ALA A 63 -19.00 -1.25 -6.20
C ALA A 63 -18.59 -2.12 -4.99
N LEU A 64 -17.42 -2.77 -5.06
CA LEU A 64 -16.81 -3.59 -4.03
C LEU A 64 -15.38 -3.10 -3.78
N PHE A 65 -15.04 -2.98 -2.50
CA PHE A 65 -13.69 -2.62 -2.04
C PHE A 65 -12.67 -3.71 -2.42
N ASP A 66 -11.58 -3.31 -3.10
CA ASP A 66 -10.45 -4.20 -3.40
C ASP A 66 -9.29 -3.96 -2.40
N PRO A 67 -9.05 -4.86 -1.42
CA PRO A 67 -8.00 -4.70 -0.42
C PRO A 67 -6.59 -4.64 -1.03
N HIS A 68 -6.33 -5.43 -2.08
CA HIS A 68 -5.02 -5.50 -2.71
C HIS A 68 -4.70 -4.22 -3.46
N LEU A 69 -5.69 -3.63 -4.13
CA LEU A 69 -5.52 -2.35 -4.80
C LEU A 69 -5.23 -1.24 -3.79
N HIS A 70 -5.99 -1.16 -2.68
CA HIS A 70 -5.78 -0.14 -1.66
C HIS A 70 -4.42 -0.29 -0.97
N ARG A 71 -4.00 -1.53 -0.66
CA ARG A 71 -2.65 -1.81 -0.17
C ARG A 71 -1.59 -1.34 -1.16
N SER A 72 -1.73 -1.70 -2.44
CA SER A 72 -0.77 -1.35 -3.49
C SER A 72 -0.67 0.16 -3.64
N ARG A 73 -1.81 0.87 -3.67
CA ARG A 73 -1.83 2.34 -3.72
C ARG A 73 -1.18 2.98 -2.50
N ALA A 74 -1.42 2.48 -1.30
CA ALA A 74 -0.77 3.00 -0.10
C ALA A 74 0.77 2.85 -0.18
N VAL A 75 1.25 1.70 -0.66
CA VAL A 75 2.68 1.48 -0.90
C VAL A 75 3.23 2.40 -2.00
N LEU A 76 2.47 2.65 -3.07
CA LEU A 76 2.87 3.59 -4.13
C LEU A 76 2.90 5.05 -3.66
N HIS A 77 2.00 5.45 -2.77
CA HIS A 77 2.06 6.78 -2.15
C HIS A 77 3.32 6.94 -1.28
N LEU A 78 3.68 5.90 -0.53
CA LEU A 78 4.95 5.88 0.21
C LEU A 78 6.14 5.95 -0.75
N TYR A 79 6.11 5.15 -1.83
CA TYR A 79 7.17 5.15 -2.84
C TYR A 79 7.35 6.52 -3.50
N ALA A 80 6.25 7.20 -3.85
CA ALA A 80 6.31 8.56 -4.39
C ALA A 80 6.95 9.55 -3.40
N ALA A 81 6.65 9.43 -2.10
CA ALA A 81 7.28 10.25 -1.07
C ALA A 81 8.79 9.95 -0.93
N ASP A 82 9.19 8.68 -1.06
CA ASP A 82 10.60 8.27 -1.04
C ASP A 82 11.35 8.78 -2.28
N LEU A 83 10.72 8.80 -3.45
CA LEU A 83 11.30 9.38 -4.68
C LEU A 83 11.54 10.89 -4.54
N ILE A 84 10.59 11.63 -3.96
CA ILE A 84 10.73 13.07 -3.68
C ILE A 84 11.88 13.30 -2.70
N ALA A 85 11.92 12.53 -1.60
CA ALA A 85 13.00 12.61 -0.63
C ALA A 85 14.36 12.32 -1.26
N ALA A 86 14.46 11.28 -2.09
CA ALA A 86 15.69 10.89 -2.78
C ALA A 86 16.16 11.97 -3.79
N ALA A 87 15.23 12.57 -4.54
CA ALA A 87 15.53 13.68 -5.44
C ALA A 87 16.11 14.90 -4.70
N ASN A 88 15.69 15.11 -3.45
CA ASN A 88 16.16 16.18 -2.58
C ASN A 88 17.38 15.79 -1.71
N GLY A 89 17.94 14.58 -1.89
CA GLY A 89 19.08 14.09 -1.11
C GLY A 89 18.78 13.89 0.38
N LEU A 90 17.51 13.64 0.73
CA LEU A 90 17.05 13.51 2.11
C LEU A 90 17.08 12.06 2.59
N ASP A 91 17.44 11.87 3.85
CA ASP A 91 17.33 10.57 4.51
C ASP A 91 15.84 10.21 4.70
N PRO A 92 15.35 9.07 4.16
CA PRO A 92 13.96 8.66 4.24
C PRO A 92 13.49 8.41 5.68
N LEU A 93 14.42 8.10 6.60
CA LEU A 93 14.11 7.75 7.99
C LEU A 93 14.22 8.93 8.96
N ARG A 94 14.76 10.07 8.52
CA ARG A 94 14.93 11.24 9.36
C ARG A 94 13.84 12.29 9.12
N PRO A 95 13.37 12.96 10.18
CA PRO A 95 12.57 14.17 10.03
C PRO A 95 13.39 15.24 9.30
N VAL A 96 12.81 15.81 8.25
CA VAL A 96 13.38 16.96 7.52
C VAL A 96 12.24 17.95 7.25
N PRO A 97 12.43 19.27 7.43
CA PRO A 97 11.37 20.26 7.26
C PRO A 97 11.10 20.63 5.79
N ASP A 98 11.41 19.75 4.83
CA ASP A 98 11.10 20.00 3.42
C ASP A 98 9.57 19.92 3.19
N PRO A 99 8.89 21.02 2.80
CA PRO A 99 7.42 21.05 2.75
C PRO A 99 6.81 20.04 1.79
N GLU A 100 7.45 19.82 0.64
CA GLU A 100 6.96 18.87 -0.38
C GLU A 100 7.07 17.43 0.11
N THR A 101 8.23 17.06 0.66
CA THR A 101 8.46 15.74 1.26
C THR A 101 7.52 15.49 2.44
N VAL A 102 7.31 16.49 3.31
CA VAL A 102 6.37 16.37 4.44
C VAL A 102 4.93 16.17 3.95
N ALA A 103 4.49 16.94 2.94
CA ALA A 103 3.15 16.79 2.37
C ALA A 103 2.95 15.41 1.72
N ALA A 104 3.96 14.92 0.98
CA ALA A 104 3.94 13.61 0.36
C ALA A 104 3.90 12.48 1.41
N ARG A 105 4.74 12.54 2.44
CA ARG A 105 4.76 11.58 3.55
C ARG A 105 3.43 11.60 4.33
N ALA A 106 2.85 12.77 4.58
CA ALA A 106 1.55 12.89 5.23
C ALA A 106 0.42 12.29 4.37
N ALA A 107 0.47 12.46 3.04
CA ALA A 107 -0.45 11.80 2.14
C ALA A 107 -0.29 10.27 2.16
N ALA A 108 0.95 9.77 2.16
CA ALA A 108 1.24 8.35 2.30
C ALA A 108 0.72 7.78 3.62
N LEU A 109 0.92 8.48 4.73
CA LEU A 109 0.42 8.09 6.05
C LEU A 109 -1.11 7.89 6.03
N ARG A 110 -1.86 8.86 5.50
CA ARG A 110 -3.32 8.75 5.37
C ARG A 110 -3.77 7.54 4.54
N GLN A 111 -3.03 7.21 3.50
CA GLN A 111 -3.35 6.07 2.63
C GLN A 111 -3.03 4.73 3.32
N LEU A 112 -1.95 4.68 4.09
CA LEU A 112 -1.63 3.53 4.95
C LEU A 112 -2.71 3.31 6.01
N GLU A 113 -3.17 4.37 6.68
CA GLU A 113 -4.28 4.32 7.65
C GLU A 113 -5.58 3.83 6.99
N ALA A 114 -5.92 4.36 5.81
CA ALA A 114 -7.10 3.93 5.06
C ALA A 114 -7.03 2.45 4.65
N ALA A 115 -5.85 1.96 4.25
CA ALA A 115 -5.64 0.55 3.94
C ALA A 115 -5.76 -0.34 5.19
N LEU A 116 -5.17 0.08 6.31
CA LEU A 116 -5.22 -0.64 7.59
C LEU A 116 -6.62 -0.69 8.21
N ALA A 117 -7.45 0.34 8.02
CA ALA A 117 -8.84 0.33 8.46
C ALA A 117 -9.64 -0.85 7.87
N ARG A 118 -9.18 -1.43 6.76
CA ARG A 118 -9.79 -2.60 6.10
C ARG A 118 -8.94 -3.86 6.18
N GLN A 119 -7.66 -3.73 6.51
CA GLN A 119 -6.68 -4.83 6.60
C GLN A 119 -5.90 -4.74 7.92
N PRO A 120 -6.57 -4.80 9.10
CA PRO A 120 -5.91 -4.54 10.38
C PRO A 120 -4.86 -5.60 10.76
N LEU A 121 -4.88 -6.76 10.11
CA LEU A 121 -3.93 -7.86 10.33
C LEU A 121 -2.72 -7.80 9.39
N ASP A 122 -2.53 -6.71 8.65
CA ASP A 122 -1.37 -6.54 7.77
C ASP A 122 -0.19 -5.91 8.54
N GLY A 123 0.72 -6.75 9.04
CA GLY A 123 1.85 -6.30 9.84
C GLY A 123 2.90 -5.48 9.06
N ASP A 124 2.96 -5.60 7.73
CA ASP A 124 3.81 -4.75 6.89
C ASP A 124 3.25 -3.33 6.83
N LEU A 125 1.93 -3.16 6.66
CA LEU A 125 1.31 -1.84 6.67
C LEU A 125 1.50 -1.13 8.02
N TRP A 126 1.39 -1.86 9.14
CA TRP A 126 1.72 -1.32 10.47
C TRP A 126 3.17 -0.87 10.59
N LEU A 127 4.12 -1.65 10.06
CA LEU A 127 5.53 -1.27 10.06
C LEU A 127 5.78 -0.02 9.20
N ARG A 128 5.13 0.08 8.04
CA ARG A 128 5.20 1.26 7.17
C ARG A 128 4.63 2.51 7.84
N LEU A 129 3.57 2.38 8.64
CA LEU A 129 3.08 3.49 9.47
C LEU A 129 4.13 3.95 10.47
N ALA A 130 4.81 3.03 11.16
CA ALA A 130 5.87 3.40 12.11
C ALA A 130 7.03 4.14 11.42
N VAL A 131 7.51 3.63 10.27
CA VAL A 131 8.58 4.25 9.47
C VAL A 131 8.17 5.64 8.99
N THR A 132 7.00 5.76 8.36
CA THR A 132 6.50 7.04 7.83
C THR A 132 6.21 8.04 8.95
N GLY A 133 5.66 7.55 10.07
CA GLY A 133 5.38 8.35 11.25
C GLY A 133 6.64 8.92 11.89
N ARG A 134 7.71 8.12 12.00
CA ARG A 134 9.00 8.61 12.49
C ARG A 134 9.56 9.71 11.59
N ALA A 135 9.49 9.50 10.28
CA ALA A 135 9.90 10.47 9.27
C ALA A 135 9.08 11.79 9.31
N LEU A 136 7.90 11.77 9.94
CA LEU A 136 7.04 12.92 10.21
C LEU A 136 7.17 13.47 11.65
N GLY A 137 8.02 12.86 12.48
CA GLY A 137 8.20 13.27 13.88
C GLY A 137 7.00 12.97 14.79
N LEU A 138 6.23 11.90 14.50
CA LEU A 138 5.14 11.48 15.38
C LEU A 138 5.68 11.08 16.77
N PRO A 139 4.86 11.18 17.83
CA PRO A 139 5.28 10.84 19.19
C PRO A 139 5.75 9.37 19.30
N GLU A 140 6.82 9.14 20.06
CA GLU A 140 7.42 7.79 20.22
C GLU A 140 6.39 6.74 20.64
N ARG A 141 5.51 7.07 21.59
CA ARG A 141 4.43 6.18 22.05
C ARG A 141 3.53 5.70 20.90
N GLN A 142 3.26 6.56 19.91
CA GLN A 142 2.45 6.19 18.75
C GLN A 142 3.23 5.25 17.81
N LEU A 143 4.54 5.49 17.63
CA LEU A 143 5.41 4.61 16.85
C LEU A 143 5.53 3.22 17.48
N GLU A 144 5.71 3.16 18.81
CA GLU A 144 5.73 1.92 19.59
C GLU A 144 4.45 1.11 19.40
N THR A 145 3.30 1.79 19.44
CA THR A 145 1.98 1.17 19.21
C THR A 145 1.91 0.55 17.81
N TYR A 146 2.37 1.24 16.77
CA TYR A 146 2.40 0.71 15.41
C TYR A 146 3.34 -0.50 15.29
N LEU A 147 4.52 -0.45 15.92
CA LEU A 147 5.45 -1.58 15.94
C LEU A 147 4.87 -2.79 16.67
N GLU A 148 4.15 -2.58 17.77
CA GLU A 148 3.47 -3.65 18.49
C GLU A 148 2.42 -4.33 17.61
N PHE A 149 1.55 -3.56 16.95
CA PHE A 149 0.59 -4.14 16.01
C PHE A 149 1.25 -4.86 14.84
N SER A 150 2.38 -4.34 14.33
CA SER A 150 3.18 -5.07 13.33
C SER A 150 3.65 -6.44 13.84
N ARG A 151 4.12 -6.51 15.09
CA ARG A 151 4.59 -7.76 15.74
C ARG A 151 3.44 -8.76 15.93
N LEU A 152 2.30 -8.29 16.41
CA LEU A 152 1.13 -9.13 16.64
C LEU A 152 0.56 -9.70 15.33
N SER A 153 0.49 -8.88 14.29
CA SER A 153 -0.11 -9.26 13.01
C SER A 153 0.80 -10.14 12.15
N THR A 154 2.11 -9.90 12.19
CA THR A 154 3.07 -10.66 11.37
C THR A 154 4.38 -10.92 12.12
N PRO A 155 4.38 -11.87 13.07
CA PRO A 155 5.51 -12.10 13.96
C PRO A 155 6.72 -12.72 13.25
N TYR A 156 6.52 -13.64 12.30
CA TYR A 156 7.58 -14.52 11.80
C TYR A 156 8.01 -14.28 10.35
N GLU A 157 7.49 -13.26 9.67
CA GLU A 157 7.98 -12.95 8.32
C GLU A 157 9.39 -12.37 8.37
N GLY A 158 10.36 -13.13 7.85
CA GLY A 158 11.78 -12.83 8.00
C GLY A 158 12.21 -11.46 7.46
N TRP A 159 11.60 -10.99 6.37
CA TRP A 159 11.92 -9.67 5.80
C TRP A 159 11.33 -8.50 6.64
N ILE A 160 10.12 -8.67 7.19
CA ILE A 160 9.51 -7.72 8.14
C ILE A 160 10.32 -7.68 9.44
N LEU A 161 10.76 -8.85 9.92
CA LEU A 161 11.64 -8.95 11.08
C LEU A 161 12.93 -8.15 10.90
N ARG A 162 13.64 -8.35 9.78
CA ARG A 162 14.86 -7.57 9.47
C ARG A 162 14.61 -6.07 9.47
N ARG A 163 13.51 -5.64 8.84
CA ARG A 163 13.15 -4.22 8.75
C ARG A 163 12.73 -3.62 10.10
N ARG A 164 12.07 -4.40 10.97
CA ARG A 164 11.79 -4.00 12.36
C ARG A 164 13.06 -3.87 13.19
N SER A 165 14.03 -4.76 13.01
CA SER A 165 15.30 -4.70 13.74
C SER A 165 16.18 -3.51 13.33
N SER A 166 15.96 -2.93 12.15
CA SER A 166 16.65 -1.73 11.67
C SER A 166 15.92 -0.42 12.00
N PHE A 167 14.74 -0.48 12.61
CA PHE A 167 14.00 0.69 13.10
C PHE A 167 14.57 1.08 14.47
#